data_AF-A0A413EFP9-F1
#
_entry.id   AF-A0A413EFP9-F1
#
_cell.length_a   1.000
_cell.length_b   1.000
_cell.length_c   1.000
_cell.angle_alpha   90.00
_cell.angle_beta   90.00
_cell.angle_gamma   90.00
#
_symmetry.space_group_name_H-M   'P 1'
#
loop_
_entity.id
_entity.type
_entity.pdbx_description
1 polymer ?
#
loop_
_entity_poly.entity_id
_entity_poly.type
_entity_poly.pdbx_seq_one_letter_code
_entity_poly.pdbx_strand_id
1 'polypeptide(L)'
;MENITLFASIVIIVFGVLQIILFFKLWGMTSNVKRIKDNIINGTDVSFESAKKELLAGNPDKAFEIYNRCFINDIFVIYKEVTAGEMSDKYITEEYISKYQDKCNLYKKELSKLGGNYSIDFSRFDTVDKLRSILS
;
A
#
# COMPACT_ATOMS: atom_id res chain seq x y z
N MET A 1 48.48 37.53 14.12
CA MET A 1 48.00 36.14 13.94
C MET A 1 46.74 35.87 14.75
N GLU A 2 46.64 36.36 15.99
CA GLU A 2 45.49 36.16 16.88
C GLU A 2 44.13 36.60 16.30
N ASN A 3 44.04 37.77 15.67
CA ASN A 3 42.79 38.25 15.05
C ASN A 3 42.31 37.37 13.89
N ILE A 4 43.22 36.77 13.13
CA ILE A 4 42.89 35.86 12.02
C ILE A 4 42.35 34.55 12.60
N THR A 5 42.94 34.06 13.69
CA THR A 5 42.47 32.86 14.41
C THR A 5 41.09 33.07 15.03
N LEU A 6 40.81 34.23 15.63
CA LEU A 6 39.50 34.59 16.17
C LEU A 6 38.43 34.72 15.08
N PHE A 7 38.78 35.27 13.92
CA PHE A 7 37.87 35.32 12.79
C PHE A 7 37.55 33.91 12.25
N ALA A 8 38.57 33.08 12.08
CA ALA A 8 38.40 31.71 11.60
C ALA A 8 37.54 30.86 12.56
N SER A 9 37.71 31.03 13.88
CA SER A 9 36.91 30.29 14.86
C SER A 9 35.42 30.65 14.80
N ILE A 10 35.09 31.94 14.64
CA ILE A 10 33.71 32.41 14.47
C ILE A 10 33.08 31.81 13.20
N VAL A 11 33.82 31.82 12.08
CA VAL A 11 33.34 31.26 10.81
C VAL A 11 33.04 29.77 10.95
N ILE A 12 33.90 29.00 11.63
CA ILE A 12 33.69 27.57 11.87
C ILE A 12 32.44 27.32 12.72
N ILE A 13 32.20 28.12 13.76
CA ILE A 13 31.01 28.00 14.61
C ILE A 13 29.75 28.30 13.82
N VAL A 14 29.73 29.39 13.04
CA VAL A 14 28.59 29.75 12.18
C VAL A 14 28.34 28.64 11.16
N PHE A 15 29.40 28.09 10.56
CA PHE A 15 29.27 26.98 9.63
C PHE A 15 28.67 25.75 10.30
N GLY A 16 29.12 25.39 11.52
CA GLY A 16 28.57 24.27 12.29
C GLY A 16 27.08 24.43 12.61
N VAL A 17 26.65 25.62 13.07
CA VAL A 17 25.23 25.89 13.34
C VAL A 17 24.40 25.84 12.05
N LEU A 18 24.93 26.39 10.95
CA LEU A 18 24.25 26.35 9.66
C LEU A 18 24.08 24.92 9.16
N GLN A 19 25.08 24.05 9.33
CA GLN A 19 24.97 22.63 8.97
C GLN A 19 23.86 21.94 9.76
N ILE A 20 23.75 22.18 11.08
CA ILE A 20 22.69 21.58 11.91
C ILE A 20 21.29 21.98 11.41
N ILE A 21 21.08 23.26 11.08
CA ILE A 21 19.80 23.74 10.53
C ILE A 21 19.50 23.10 9.17
N LEU A 22 20.51 22.97 8.31
CA LEU A 22 20.37 22.29 7.01
C LEU A 22 19.97 20.83 7.17
N PHE A 23 20.53 20.11 8.15
CA PHE A 23 20.14 18.72 8.45
C PHE A 23 18.66 18.62 8.85
N PHE A 24 18.16 19.48 9.74
CA PHE A 24 16.74 19.49 10.10
C PHE A 24 15.83 19.79 8.90
N LYS A 25 16.24 20.72 8.01
CA LYS A 25 15.50 21.06 6.79
C LYS A 25 15.45 19.90 5.80
N LEU A 26 16.58 19.23 5.56
CA LEU A 26 16.67 18.03 4.73
C LEU A 26 15.83 16.89 5.31
N TRP A 27 15.82 16.71 6.63
CA TRP A 27 15.04 15.67 7.29
C TRP A 27 13.53 15.88 7.12
N GLY A 28 13.06 17.12 7.22
CA GLY A 28 11.68 17.49 6.90
C GLY A 28 11.31 17.22 5.44
N MET A 29 12.22 17.54 4.50
CA MET A 29 12.02 17.24 3.08
C MET A 29 11.96 15.72 2.82
N THR A 30 12.86 14.93 3.40
CA THR A 30 12.86 13.47 3.27
C THR A 30 11.59 12.84 3.86
N SER A 31 11.08 13.36 4.98
CA SER A 31 9.79 12.93 5.56
C SER A 31 8.62 13.23 4.62
N ASN A 32 8.61 14.42 4.00
CA ASN A 32 7.60 14.78 3.00
C ASN A 32 7.67 13.87 1.76
N VAL A 33 8.87 13.56 1.26
CA VAL A 33 9.07 12.63 0.15
C VAL A 33 8.57 11.23 0.50
N LYS A 34 8.84 10.75 1.73
CA LYS A 34 8.28 9.48 2.23
C LYS A 34 6.75 9.51 2.19
N ARG A 35 6.14 10.59 2.68
CA ARG A 35 4.68 10.76 2.67
C ARG A 35 4.12 10.81 1.24
N ILE A 36 4.79 11.50 0.31
CA ILE A 36 4.38 11.55 -1.10
C ILE A 36 4.49 10.16 -1.74
N LYS A 37 5.61 9.46 -1.52
CA LYS A 37 5.80 8.09 -2.00
C LYS A 37 4.70 7.16 -1.49
N ASP A 38 4.39 7.22 -0.19
CA ASP A 38 3.31 6.42 0.39
C ASP A 38 1.96 6.79 -0.22
N ASN A 39 1.69 8.08 -0.47
CA ASN A 39 0.45 8.52 -1.14
C ASN A 39 0.42 8.22 -2.63
N ILE A 40 1.54 8.02 -3.33
CA ILE A 40 1.56 7.69 -4.77
C ILE A 40 1.52 6.17 -4.95
N ILE A 41 2.29 5.43 -4.16
CA ILE A 41 2.30 3.96 -4.18
C ILE A 41 0.99 3.39 -3.64
N ASN A 42 0.41 4.01 -2.60
CA ASN A 42 -0.92 3.66 -2.09
C ASN A 42 -2.05 4.51 -2.71
N GLY A 43 -1.72 5.42 -3.64
CA GLY A 43 -2.65 6.36 -4.27
C GLY A 43 -3.19 5.93 -5.63
N THR A 44 -3.22 4.63 -5.89
CA THR A 44 -4.37 4.15 -6.64
C THR A 44 -5.55 4.31 -5.69
N ASP A 45 -6.49 5.21 -6.06
CA ASP A 45 -7.75 5.60 -5.38
C ASP A 45 -8.74 4.41 -5.23
N VAL A 46 -8.20 3.24 -4.91
CA VAL A 46 -8.82 1.92 -4.92
C VAL A 46 -8.75 1.41 -3.48
N SER A 47 -9.45 2.11 -2.61
CA SER A 47 -9.60 1.78 -1.20
C SER A 47 -11.07 1.50 -0.89
N PHE A 48 -11.32 0.73 0.15
CA PHE A 48 -12.67 0.59 0.71
C PHE A 48 -13.33 1.95 0.98
N GLU A 49 -12.55 2.98 1.28
CA GLU A 49 -13.06 4.32 1.52
C GLU A 49 -13.57 5.01 0.24
N SER A 50 -12.88 4.88 -0.89
CA SER A 50 -13.34 5.44 -2.17
C SER A 50 -14.58 4.69 -2.68
N ALA A 51 -14.65 3.37 -2.51
CA ALA A 51 -15.86 2.60 -2.81
C ALA A 51 -17.06 3.05 -1.97
N LYS A 52 -16.86 3.29 -0.66
CA LYS A 52 -17.92 3.80 0.23
C LYS A 52 -18.37 5.21 -0.15
N LYS A 53 -17.46 6.08 -0.59
CA LYS A 53 -17.80 7.43 -1.07
C LYS A 53 -18.69 7.37 -2.31
N GLU A 54 -18.39 6.51 -3.28
CA GLU A 54 -19.24 6.31 -4.46
C GLU A 54 -20.60 5.71 -4.12
N LEU A 55 -20.64 4.78 -3.15
CA LEU A 55 -21.90 4.25 -2.64
C LEU A 55 -22.77 5.35 -2.02
N LEU A 56 -22.18 6.23 -1.19
CA LEU A 56 -22.88 7.38 -0.60
C LEU A 56 -23.30 8.41 -1.65
N ALA A 57 -22.55 8.53 -2.75
CA ALA A 57 -22.91 9.38 -3.88
C ALA A 57 -24.05 8.78 -4.75
N GLY A 58 -24.53 7.57 -4.44
CA GLY A 58 -25.59 6.90 -5.17
C GLY A 58 -25.11 6.17 -6.44
N ASN A 59 -23.81 5.91 -6.56
CA ASN A 59 -23.20 5.21 -7.70
C ASN A 59 -22.73 3.79 -7.30
N PRO A 60 -23.65 2.83 -7.09
CA PRO A 60 -23.30 1.48 -6.64
C PRO A 60 -22.44 0.71 -7.66
N ASP A 61 -22.60 0.98 -8.97
CA ASP A 61 -21.79 0.34 -10.02
C ASP A 61 -20.31 0.72 -9.92
N LYS A 62 -20.02 2.01 -9.71
CA LYS A 62 -18.65 2.50 -9.53
C LYS A 62 -18.05 1.98 -8.22
N ALA A 63 -18.84 1.96 -7.16
CA ALA A 63 -18.42 1.39 -5.88
C ALA A 63 -18.05 -0.09 -6.03
N PHE A 64 -18.84 -0.87 -6.77
CA PHE A 64 -18.54 -2.27 -7.08
C PHE A 64 -17.24 -2.43 -7.90
N GLU A 65 -17.04 -1.59 -8.92
CA GLU A 65 -15.80 -1.62 -9.71
C GLU A 65 -14.57 -1.41 -8.82
N ILE A 66 -14.64 -0.44 -7.90
CA ILE A 66 -13.57 -0.17 -6.93
C ILE A 66 -13.35 -1.37 -6.01
N TYR A 67 -14.42 -1.95 -5.43
CA TYR A 67 -14.29 -3.15 -4.60
C TYR A 67 -13.65 -4.32 -5.34
N ASN A 68 -14.00 -4.54 -6.61
CA ASN A 68 -13.42 -5.61 -7.41
C ASN A 68 -11.91 -5.38 -7.65
N ARG A 69 -11.51 -4.13 -7.94
CA ARG A 69 -10.09 -3.78 -8.07
C ARG A 69 -9.34 -3.92 -6.75
N CYS A 70 -9.91 -3.51 -5.62
CA CYS A 70 -9.33 -3.73 -4.29
C CYS A 70 -9.09 -5.22 -4.04
N PHE A 71 -10.08 -6.07 -4.36
CA PHE A 71 -10.01 -7.51 -4.16
C PHE A 71 -8.88 -8.15 -4.97
N ILE A 72 -8.78 -7.81 -6.25
CA ILE A 72 -7.70 -8.31 -7.12
C ILE A 72 -6.33 -7.87 -6.60
N ASN A 73 -6.20 -6.62 -6.14
CA ASN A 73 -4.95 -6.12 -5.57
C ASN A 73 -4.57 -6.87 -4.29
N ASP A 74 -5.52 -7.10 -3.38
CA ASP A 74 -5.31 -7.87 -2.16
C ASP A 74 -4.83 -9.30 -2.47
N ILE A 75 -5.45 -9.96 -3.46
CA ILE A 75 -5.04 -11.30 -3.91
C ILE A 75 -3.60 -11.27 -4.43
N PHE A 76 -3.26 -10.27 -5.25
CA PHE A 76 -1.94 -10.15 -5.83
C PHE A 76 -0.86 -9.92 -4.76
N VAL A 77 -1.17 -9.11 -3.73
CA VAL A 77 -0.28 -8.92 -2.58
C VAL A 77 -0.08 -10.24 -1.83
N ILE A 78 -1.16 -10.95 -1.50
CA ILE A 78 -1.07 -12.26 -0.82
C ILE A 78 -0.23 -13.24 -1.63
N TYR A 79 -0.47 -13.33 -2.94
CA TYR A 79 0.31 -14.19 -3.83
C TYR A 79 1.79 -13.87 -3.77
N LYS A 80 2.17 -12.58 -3.85
CA LYS A 80 3.58 -12.16 -3.77
C LYS A 80 4.21 -12.43 -2.42
N GLU A 81 3.50 -12.20 -1.33
CA GLU A 81 3.99 -12.49 0.02
C GLU A 81 4.30 -13.97 0.20
N VAL A 82 3.37 -14.84 -0.21
CA VAL A 82 3.48 -16.28 -0.01
C VAL A 82 4.52 -16.90 -0.95
N THR A 83 4.68 -16.38 -2.17
CA THR A 83 5.67 -16.88 -3.14
C THR A 83 7.08 -16.32 -2.92
N ALA A 84 7.24 -15.22 -2.18
CA ALA A 84 8.55 -14.66 -1.84
C ALA A 84 9.27 -15.39 -0.69
N GLY A 85 8.54 -16.21 0.08
CA GLY A 85 9.12 -17.01 1.16
C GLY A 85 9.86 -18.26 0.65
N GLU A 86 10.98 -18.61 1.28
CA GLU A 86 11.65 -19.91 1.10
C GLU A 86 10.88 -21.01 1.85
N MET A 87 9.68 -21.35 1.35
CA MET A 87 8.81 -22.35 1.97
C MET A 87 8.45 -23.47 0.99
N SER A 88 8.13 -24.65 1.52
CA SER A 88 7.64 -25.78 0.71
C SER A 88 6.28 -25.45 0.07
N ASP A 89 6.10 -25.84 -1.20
CA ASP A 89 4.90 -25.64 -2.03
C ASP A 89 3.57 -25.98 -1.32
N LYS A 90 3.57 -27.00 -0.45
CA LYS A 90 2.38 -27.39 0.32
C LYS A 90 1.97 -26.30 1.31
N TYR A 91 2.91 -25.75 2.06
CA TYR A 91 2.64 -24.71 3.06
C TYR A 91 2.29 -23.37 2.40
N ILE A 92 2.92 -23.06 1.26
CA ILE A 92 2.54 -21.93 0.39
C ILE A 92 1.04 -22.02 0.03
N THR A 93 0.59 -23.19 -0.38
CA THR A 93 -0.81 -23.40 -0.76
C THR A 93 -1.76 -23.25 0.43
N GLU A 94 -1.42 -23.82 1.59
CA GLU A 94 -2.23 -23.73 2.81
C GLU A 94 -2.32 -22.28 3.35
N GLU A 95 -1.21 -21.55 3.40
CA GLU A 95 -1.17 -20.15 3.86
C GLU A 95 -1.95 -19.24 2.91
N TYR A 96 -1.78 -19.43 1.60
CA TYR A 96 -2.53 -18.68 0.59
C TYR A 96 -4.04 -18.89 0.76
N ILE A 97 -4.51 -20.14 0.87
CA ILE A 97 -5.94 -20.47 1.00
C ILE A 97 -6.53 -19.82 2.26
N SER A 98 -5.81 -19.88 3.39
CA SER A 98 -6.24 -19.27 4.65
C SER A 98 -6.45 -17.75 4.50
N LYS A 99 -5.40 -17.04 4.03
CA LYS A 99 -5.47 -15.58 3.80
C LYS A 99 -6.52 -15.21 2.75
N TYR A 100 -6.67 -16.04 1.71
CA TYR A 100 -7.66 -15.85 0.66
C TYR A 100 -9.09 -15.94 1.18
N GLN A 101 -9.39 -16.92 2.03
CA GLN A 101 -10.71 -17.09 2.64
C GLN A 101 -11.09 -15.89 3.52
N ASP A 102 -10.15 -15.38 4.32
CA ASP A 102 -10.37 -14.19 5.14
C ASP A 102 -10.74 -12.97 4.29
N LYS A 103 -10.03 -12.76 3.17
CA LYS A 103 -10.36 -11.69 2.22
C LYS A 103 -11.73 -11.94 1.60
N CYS A 104 -12.03 -13.13 1.12
CA CYS A 104 -13.35 -13.44 0.53
C CYS A 104 -14.50 -13.10 1.50
N ASN A 105 -14.37 -13.44 2.77
CA ASN A 105 -15.37 -13.15 3.80
C ASN A 105 -15.53 -11.63 4.02
N LEU A 106 -14.43 -10.89 4.04
CA LEU A 106 -14.44 -9.43 4.12
C LEU A 106 -15.21 -8.80 2.95
N TYR A 107 -14.87 -9.18 1.71
CA TYR A 107 -15.51 -8.61 0.52
C TYR A 107 -16.98 -9.02 0.41
N LYS A 108 -17.36 -10.26 0.76
CA LYS A 108 -18.77 -10.66 0.83
C LYS A 108 -19.58 -9.77 1.77
N LYS A 109 -19.02 -9.41 2.94
CA LYS A 109 -19.66 -8.53 3.93
C LYS A 109 -19.78 -7.08 3.44
N GLU A 110 -18.82 -6.60 2.66
CA GLU A 110 -18.89 -5.23 2.11
C GLU A 110 -19.82 -5.16 0.90
N LEU A 111 -19.84 -6.19 0.04
CA LEU A 111 -20.74 -6.31 -1.11
C LEU A 111 -22.21 -6.43 -0.70
N SER A 112 -22.52 -7.08 0.42
CA SER A 112 -23.90 -7.16 0.92
C SER A 112 -24.52 -5.79 1.22
N LYS A 113 -23.70 -4.75 1.39
CA LYS A 113 -24.13 -3.35 1.59
C LYS A 113 -24.50 -2.62 0.30
N LEU A 114 -24.04 -3.12 -0.85
CA LEU A 114 -24.35 -2.55 -2.19
C LEU A 114 -25.68 -3.04 -2.75
N GLY A 115 -26.29 -4.06 -2.13
CA GLY A 115 -27.48 -4.75 -2.62
C GLY A 115 -27.17 -6.05 -3.37
N GLY A 116 -28.18 -6.92 -3.55
CA GLY A 116 -28.01 -8.29 -4.05
C GLY A 116 -27.59 -8.46 -5.52
N ASN A 117 -27.44 -7.36 -6.26
CA ASN A 117 -27.11 -7.40 -7.69
C ASN A 117 -25.59 -7.46 -7.97
N TYR A 118 -24.75 -7.30 -6.93
CA TYR A 118 -23.30 -7.22 -7.09
C TYR A 118 -22.60 -8.44 -6.48
N SER A 119 -21.93 -9.22 -7.32
CA SER A 119 -21.21 -10.44 -6.90
C SER A 119 -19.85 -10.54 -7.59
N ILE A 120 -18.84 -10.94 -6.82
CA ILE A 120 -17.51 -11.27 -7.32
C ILE A 120 -17.40 -12.79 -7.44
N ASP A 121 -16.84 -13.27 -8.55
CA ASP A 121 -16.51 -14.68 -8.71
C ASP A 121 -15.23 -15.03 -7.92
N PHE A 122 -15.42 -15.44 -6.68
CA PHE A 122 -14.35 -15.88 -5.78
C PHE A 122 -13.75 -17.25 -6.17
N SER A 123 -14.26 -17.97 -7.18
CA SER A 123 -13.67 -19.25 -7.59
C SER A 123 -12.48 -19.08 -8.55
N ARG A 124 -12.36 -17.88 -9.14
CA ARG A 124 -11.35 -17.57 -10.14
C ARG A 124 -9.92 -17.56 -9.59
N PHE A 125 -9.76 -17.24 -8.30
CA PHE A 125 -8.45 -17.05 -7.65
C PHE A 125 -8.26 -17.94 -6.41
N ASP A 126 -9.05 -19.01 -6.26
CA ASP A 126 -9.03 -19.86 -5.06
C ASP A 126 -7.73 -20.64 -4.83
N THR A 127 -6.89 -20.78 -5.86
CA THR A 127 -5.69 -21.62 -5.85
C THR A 127 -4.50 -20.84 -6.42
N VAL A 128 -3.32 -21.05 -5.83
CA VAL A 128 -2.05 -20.47 -6.30
C VAL A 128 -1.77 -20.82 -7.76
N ASP A 129 -2.07 -22.06 -8.19
CA ASP A 129 -1.86 -22.50 -9.57
C ASP A 129 -2.71 -21.75 -10.59
N LYS A 130 -3.96 -21.40 -10.26
CA LYS A 130 -4.82 -20.59 -11.14
C LYS A 130 -4.26 -19.19 -11.33
N LEU A 131 -3.70 -18.60 -10.27
CA LEU A 131 -3.02 -17.31 -10.39
C LEU A 131 -1.74 -17.42 -11.21
N ARG A 132 -0.94 -18.46 -10.95
CA ARG A 132 0.31 -18.70 -11.67
C ARG A 132 0.07 -18.90 -13.17
N SER A 133 -1.01 -19.57 -13.57
CA SER A 133 -1.36 -19.74 -14.98
C SER A 133 -1.86 -18.46 -15.66
N ILE A 134 -2.50 -17.55 -14.92
CA ILE A 134 -2.93 -16.24 -15.42
C ILE A 134 -1.75 -15.26 -15.54
N LEU A 135 -0.75 -15.38 -14.66
CA LEU A 135 0.40 -14.47 -14.58
C LEU A 135 1.61 -14.93 -15.42
N SER A 136 1.61 -16.16 -15.92
CA SER A 136 2.64 -16.71 -16.81
C SER A 136 2.52 -16.20 -18.24
#